data_AF-A0A257QTA7-F1
#
_entry.id   AF-A0A257QTA7-F1
#
_cell.length_a   1.000
_cell.length_b   1.000
_cell.length_c   1.000
_cell.angle_alpha   90.00
_cell.angle_beta   90.00
_cell.angle_gamma   90.00
#
_symmetry.space_group_name_H-M   'P 1'
#
loop_
_entity.id
_entity.type
_entity.pdbx_description
1 polymer ?
#
loop_
_entity_poly.entity_id
_entity_poly.type
_entity_poly.pdbx_seq_one_letter_code
_entity_poly.pdbx_strand_id
1 'polypeptide(L)'
;MAISAAMAAFRATSQAEGIAKVQDFAAAHGLTVIGTDAARRLVRLSGSVSLCQAAFQIDLNHYIGTNVRFRAYEGALSLPDDLAPYVESVLGLDQRPVAFRKVLMRPQSQALPGYAPNLVGQFYGFPAAQNGAPVCIAIIELGGGYLDSDTATAFAAMGLAPPSVVAVSVDGGGNQPTPDSGADGEVALDIQVAGGVTPGAKLAVYFTPNTDAGFADAISAASQDSGNDPSVMSISWGGPEDGWSAQARATMNSVLQDAASLDISVFVAAGDNLGTDGLNDGKAHVDFPASSPWAVGCGGTAITVSGGSIIREIVWNDGSSGTGGGISDVFAVPAFQAGVQLPPSVNGGKAGRGVPDVAADGSPETGYQIVVNGQTMVVGGTSAVAPLWAGLFALINRTAAKKPGFPLPFLYQNQELFRAITSGSNIATGSTLGYQAGPGWNACAGLGAPRGAEIFKALTATP
;
A
#
# COMPACT_ATOMS: atom_id res chain seq x y z
N MET A 1 20.22 -2.03 -7.12
CA MET A 1 21.38 -2.89 -6.79
C MET A 1 22.50 -2.26 -5.94
N ALA A 2 23.25 -1.22 -6.36
CA ALA A 2 24.43 -0.77 -5.59
C ALA A 2 24.11 -0.23 -4.17
N ILE A 3 23.02 0.52 -4.01
CA ILE A 3 22.58 1.05 -2.72
C ILE A 3 22.13 -0.08 -1.77
N SER A 4 21.34 -1.03 -2.26
CA SER A 4 20.91 -2.22 -1.49
C SER A 4 22.10 -3.03 -0.99
N ALA A 5 23.09 -3.31 -1.86
CA ALA A 5 24.30 -4.04 -1.45
C ALA A 5 25.13 -3.27 -0.40
N ALA A 6 25.28 -1.96 -0.55
CA ALA A 6 25.99 -1.12 0.43
C ALA A 6 25.25 -1.07 1.77
N MET A 7 23.92 -0.95 1.74
CA MET A 7 23.08 -0.97 2.94
C MET A 7 23.14 -2.32 3.65
N ALA A 8 23.10 -3.42 2.90
CA ALA A 8 23.26 -4.76 3.44
C ALA A 8 24.63 -4.96 4.10
N ALA A 9 25.72 -4.52 3.46
CA ALA A 9 27.07 -4.62 4.00
C ALA A 9 27.25 -3.78 5.28
N PHE A 10 26.72 -2.55 5.29
CA PHE A 10 26.72 -1.69 6.48
C PHE A 10 25.96 -2.36 7.63
N ARG A 11 24.75 -2.85 7.39
CA ARG A 11 23.92 -3.49 8.43
C ARG A 11 24.48 -4.81 8.93
N ALA A 12 25.15 -5.57 8.07
CA ALA A 12 25.87 -6.77 8.49
C ALA A 12 26.90 -6.48 9.59
N THR A 13 27.52 -5.29 9.57
CA THR A 13 28.44 -4.86 10.62
C THR A 13 27.71 -4.17 11.76
N SER A 14 26.84 -3.21 11.46
CA SER A 14 26.21 -2.36 12.47
C SER A 14 25.17 -3.08 13.34
N GLN A 15 24.61 -4.19 12.85
CA GLN A 15 23.59 -4.98 13.56
C GLN A 15 24.15 -6.26 14.18
N ALA A 16 25.44 -6.56 13.98
CA ALA A 16 26.04 -7.83 14.40
C ALA A 16 25.89 -8.10 15.91
N GLU A 17 26.11 -7.07 16.73
CA GLU A 17 25.97 -7.18 18.19
C GLU A 17 24.52 -7.43 18.60
N GLY A 18 23.56 -6.68 18.04
CA GLY A 18 22.14 -6.87 18.33
C GLY A 18 21.63 -8.24 17.91
N ILE A 19 22.05 -8.71 16.72
CA ILE A 19 21.74 -10.06 16.23
C ILE A 19 22.29 -11.11 17.19
N ALA A 20 23.55 -11.00 17.62
CA ALA A 20 24.14 -11.94 18.57
C ALA A 20 23.37 -11.96 19.89
N LYS A 21 22.98 -10.80 20.43
CA LYS A 21 22.16 -10.71 21.64
C LYS A 21 20.79 -11.35 21.49
N VAL A 22 20.12 -11.21 20.34
CA VAL A 22 18.84 -11.89 20.07
C VAL A 22 19.04 -13.40 19.98
N GLN A 23 20.15 -13.86 19.38
CA GLN A 23 20.48 -15.29 19.29
C GLN A 23 20.78 -15.89 20.68
N ASP A 24 21.52 -15.18 21.53
CA ASP A 24 21.78 -15.56 22.91
C ASP A 24 20.49 -15.62 23.73
N PHE A 25 19.60 -14.63 23.57
CA PHE A 25 18.28 -14.62 24.19
C PHE A 25 17.43 -15.82 23.76
N ALA A 26 17.44 -16.15 22.47
CA ALA A 26 16.72 -17.31 21.95
C ALA A 26 17.25 -18.60 22.58
N ALA A 27 18.57 -18.79 22.61
CA ALA A 27 19.20 -19.95 23.24
C ALA A 27 18.87 -20.07 24.73
N ALA A 28 18.91 -18.96 25.47
CA ALA A 28 18.59 -18.92 26.90
C ALA A 28 17.14 -19.32 27.22
N HIS A 29 16.21 -19.08 26.30
CA HIS A 29 14.79 -19.42 26.45
C HIS A 29 14.36 -20.68 25.68
N GLY A 30 15.32 -21.43 25.12
CA GLY A 30 15.02 -22.64 24.32
C GLY A 30 14.29 -22.37 23.00
N LEU A 31 14.25 -21.11 22.53
CA LEU A 31 13.75 -20.76 21.22
C LEU A 31 14.80 -21.10 20.15
N THR A 32 14.34 -21.40 18.94
CA THR A 32 15.17 -21.68 17.78
C THR A 32 15.25 -20.46 16.88
N VAL A 33 16.47 -20.07 16.49
CA VAL A 33 16.68 -19.07 15.44
C VAL A 33 16.50 -19.76 14.09
N ILE A 34 15.43 -19.42 13.37
CA ILE A 34 15.08 -20.03 12.07
C ILE A 34 15.46 -19.14 10.89
N GLY A 35 15.92 -17.92 11.14
CA GLY A 35 16.38 -16.99 10.11
C GLY A 35 17.07 -15.78 10.71
N THR A 36 18.05 -15.25 9.98
CA THR A 36 18.74 -14.00 10.33
C THR A 36 19.04 -13.28 9.03
N ASP A 37 18.57 -12.04 8.92
CA ASP A 37 18.78 -11.17 7.78
C ASP A 37 19.16 -9.77 8.27
N ALA A 38 20.46 -9.48 8.27
CA ALA A 38 20.96 -8.19 8.69
C ALA A 38 20.53 -7.06 7.74
N ALA A 39 20.39 -7.33 6.44
CA ALA A 39 19.98 -6.33 5.46
C ALA A 39 18.55 -5.86 5.74
N ARG A 40 17.68 -6.77 6.19
CA ARG A 40 16.30 -6.51 6.62
C ARG A 40 16.15 -6.15 8.10
N ARG A 41 17.24 -6.17 8.88
CA ARG A 41 17.26 -6.03 10.36
C ARG A 41 16.29 -7.02 11.05
N LEU A 42 16.27 -8.26 10.59
CA LEU A 42 15.29 -9.26 11.00
C LEU A 42 15.98 -10.50 11.57
N VAL A 43 15.53 -10.94 12.76
CA VAL A 43 15.85 -12.26 13.31
C VAL A 43 14.54 -12.99 13.56
N ARG A 44 14.39 -14.18 12.98
CA ARG A 44 13.17 -14.99 13.14
C ARG A 44 13.40 -16.05 14.20
N LEU A 45 12.53 -16.05 15.20
CA LEU A 45 12.53 -17.03 16.28
C LEU A 45 11.31 -17.95 16.15
N SER A 46 11.48 -19.20 16.56
CA SER A 46 10.41 -20.20 16.62
C SER A 46 10.51 -21.02 17.91
N GLY A 47 9.36 -21.40 18.45
CA GLY A 47 9.27 -22.18 19.68
C GLY A 47 7.84 -22.64 19.93
N SER A 48 7.66 -23.53 20.90
CA SER A 48 6.32 -23.88 21.38
C SER A 48 5.66 -22.67 22.05
N VAL A 49 4.32 -22.68 22.14
CA VAL A 49 3.55 -21.64 22.85
C VAL A 49 4.12 -21.39 24.26
N SER A 50 4.42 -22.46 25.00
CA SER A 50 4.98 -22.35 26.36
C SER A 50 6.33 -21.65 26.40
N LEU A 51 7.20 -21.86 25.41
CA LEU A 51 8.51 -21.20 25.35
C LEU A 51 8.36 -19.73 24.96
N CYS A 52 7.49 -19.41 23.99
CA CYS A 52 7.21 -18.01 23.63
C CYS A 52 6.60 -17.23 24.80
N GLN A 53 5.64 -17.81 25.52
CA GLN A 53 5.06 -17.20 26.71
C GLN A 53 6.10 -16.92 27.80
N ALA A 54 6.98 -17.90 28.07
CA ALA A 54 8.05 -17.74 29.05
C ALA A 54 9.09 -16.68 28.62
N ALA A 55 9.49 -16.68 27.34
CA ALA A 55 10.51 -15.79 26.82
C ALA A 55 10.09 -14.32 26.84
N PHE A 56 8.83 -14.05 26.48
CA PHE A 56 8.33 -12.67 26.37
C PHE A 56 7.42 -12.24 27.53
N GLN A 57 7.21 -13.12 28.51
CA GLN A 57 6.37 -12.90 29.71
C GLN A 57 4.93 -12.50 29.38
N ILE A 58 4.31 -13.27 28.49
CA ILE A 58 2.94 -13.05 28.00
C ILE A 58 2.10 -14.32 28.12
N ASP A 59 0.79 -14.16 28.02
CA ASP A 59 -0.16 -15.27 27.88
C ASP A 59 -0.79 -15.26 26.49
N LEU A 60 -0.51 -16.31 25.70
CA LEU A 60 -1.04 -16.47 24.35
C LEU A 60 -2.38 -17.20 24.41
N ASN A 61 -3.40 -16.59 23.82
CA ASN A 61 -4.76 -17.11 23.80
C ASN A 61 -5.31 -17.13 22.37
N HIS A 62 -6.36 -17.94 22.17
CA HIS A 62 -7.15 -17.88 20.95
C HIS A 62 -8.29 -16.89 21.12
N TYR A 63 -8.48 -16.06 20.11
CA TYR A 63 -9.56 -15.10 20.01
C TYR A 63 -10.37 -15.34 18.74
N ILE A 64 -11.58 -14.79 18.72
CA ILE A 64 -12.43 -14.74 17.53
C ILE A 64 -12.78 -13.28 17.30
N GLY A 65 -12.43 -12.75 16.14
CA GLY A 65 -12.78 -11.40 15.69
C GLY A 65 -13.18 -11.45 14.23
N THR A 66 -14.26 -10.77 13.85
CA THR A 66 -14.74 -10.69 12.47
C THR A 66 -14.87 -12.07 11.78
N ASN A 67 -15.34 -13.07 12.54
CA ASN A 67 -15.47 -14.48 12.13
C ASN A 67 -14.16 -15.23 11.82
N VAL A 68 -13.00 -14.65 12.13
CA VAL A 68 -11.69 -15.31 12.03
C VAL A 68 -11.19 -15.67 13.43
N ARG A 69 -10.76 -16.91 13.58
CA ARG A 69 -10.04 -17.37 14.78
C ARG A 69 -8.56 -17.06 14.62
N PHE A 70 -7.96 -16.38 15.58
CA PHE A 70 -6.54 -16.05 15.59
C PHE A 70 -5.92 -16.26 16.97
N ARG A 71 -4.59 -16.25 17.05
CA ARG A 71 -3.84 -16.23 18.32
C ARG A 71 -3.35 -14.82 18.58
N ALA A 72 -3.46 -14.34 19.81
CA ALA A 72 -2.85 -13.10 20.27
C ALA A 72 -2.46 -13.22 21.74
N TYR A 73 -1.94 -12.15 22.33
CA TYR A 73 -1.52 -12.13 23.73
C TYR A 73 -2.20 -11.04 24.55
N GLU A 74 -2.25 -11.24 25.87
CA GLU A 74 -2.56 -10.20 26.85
C GLU A 74 -1.28 -9.76 27.59
N GLY A 75 -1.29 -8.55 28.14
CA GLY A 75 -0.15 -7.99 28.85
C GLY A 75 0.84 -7.25 27.94
N ALA A 76 2.02 -6.97 28.49
CA ALA A 76 3.10 -6.28 27.81
C ALA A 76 4.26 -7.24 27.55
N LEU A 77 4.84 -7.15 26.35
CA LEU A 77 6.07 -7.88 26.02
C LEU A 77 7.23 -7.37 26.87
N SER A 78 7.99 -8.29 27.45
CA SER A 78 9.19 -7.98 28.24
C SER A 78 10.44 -8.55 27.58
N LEU A 79 11.53 -7.78 27.61
CA LEU A 79 12.86 -8.17 27.16
C LEU A 79 13.88 -7.85 28.27
N PRO A 80 14.99 -8.60 28.38
CA PRO A 80 16.10 -8.23 29.24
C PRO A 80 16.64 -6.82 28.95
N ASP A 81 17.05 -6.08 29.99
CA ASP A 81 17.56 -4.71 29.88
C ASP A 81 18.75 -4.58 28.91
N ASP A 82 19.56 -5.63 28.80
CA ASP A 82 20.73 -5.65 27.93
C ASP A 82 20.41 -6.04 26.48
N LEU A 83 19.18 -6.51 26.20
CA LEU A 83 18.66 -6.79 24.86
C LEU A 83 17.76 -5.68 24.34
N ALA A 84 16.92 -5.09 25.20
CA ALA A 84 15.90 -4.12 24.81
C ALA A 84 16.40 -2.98 23.90
N PRO A 85 17.62 -2.40 24.09
CA PRO A 85 18.14 -1.36 23.20
C PRO A 85 18.39 -1.79 21.74
N TYR A 86 18.46 -3.09 21.47
CA TYR A 86 18.73 -3.65 20.13
C TYR A 86 17.47 -4.11 19.39
N VAL A 87 16.30 -4.10 20.05
CA VAL A 87 15.04 -4.61 19.50
C VAL A 87 14.05 -3.47 19.33
N GLU A 88 13.74 -3.14 18.07
CA GLU A 88 12.69 -2.16 17.74
C GLU A 88 11.30 -2.71 18.05
N SER A 89 11.05 -4.00 17.75
CA SER A 89 9.74 -4.63 17.89
C SER A 89 9.82 -6.15 17.92
N VAL A 90 8.84 -6.79 18.57
CA VAL A 90 8.57 -8.23 18.48
C VAL A 90 7.18 -8.43 17.88
N LEU A 91 7.13 -8.93 16.64
CA LEU A 91 5.88 -9.15 15.88
C LEU A 91 5.57 -10.65 15.70
N GLY A 92 4.35 -10.97 15.26
CA GLY A 92 3.93 -12.34 14.94
C GLY A 92 3.39 -13.17 16.12
N LEU A 93 3.44 -12.61 17.34
CA LEU A 93 2.76 -13.16 18.51
C LEU A 93 1.26 -12.82 18.51
N ASP A 94 0.89 -11.67 17.91
CA ASP A 94 -0.49 -11.35 17.50
C ASP A 94 -0.66 -11.71 16.02
N GLN A 95 -1.64 -12.57 15.74
CA GLN A 95 -1.97 -13.04 14.40
C GLN A 95 -3.35 -12.54 13.95
N ARG A 96 -3.88 -11.50 14.60
CA ARG A 96 -5.09 -10.82 14.15
C ARG A 96 -4.87 -10.31 12.72
N PRO A 97 -5.86 -10.48 11.81
CA PRO A 97 -5.86 -9.80 10.53
C PRO A 97 -5.64 -8.30 10.74
N VAL A 98 -4.54 -7.79 10.20
CA VAL A 98 -4.09 -6.41 10.47
C VAL A 98 -4.64 -5.42 9.45
N ALA A 99 -5.00 -5.91 8.27
CA ALA A 99 -5.42 -5.08 7.16
C ALA A 99 -6.60 -5.69 6.39
N PHE A 100 -7.28 -4.81 5.67
CA PHE A 100 -8.39 -5.09 4.79
C PHE A 100 -8.04 -4.61 3.39
N ARG A 101 -8.47 -5.36 2.37
CA ARG A 101 -8.44 -4.95 0.97
C ARG A 101 -9.31 -3.70 0.74
N LYS A 102 -8.92 -2.79 -0.17
CA LYS A 102 -9.60 -1.49 -0.42
C LYS A 102 -10.29 -1.48 -1.78
N VAL A 103 -11.13 -2.50 -1.97
CA VAL A 103 -11.77 -2.80 -3.25
C VAL A 103 -13.29 -3.01 -3.11
N LEU A 104 -14.03 -2.49 -4.09
CA LEU A 104 -15.46 -2.72 -4.25
C LEU A 104 -15.75 -3.32 -5.61
N MET A 105 -16.37 -4.49 -5.62
CA MET A 105 -16.59 -5.27 -6.83
C MET A 105 -18.07 -5.42 -7.13
N ARG A 106 -18.44 -5.21 -8.40
CA ARG A 106 -19.79 -5.46 -8.92
C ARG A 106 -19.67 -6.34 -10.17
N PRO A 107 -20.49 -7.40 -10.33
CA PRO A 107 -20.57 -8.12 -11.60
C PRO A 107 -20.88 -7.15 -12.74
N GLN A 108 -20.28 -7.33 -13.92
CA GLN A 108 -20.50 -6.41 -15.04
C GLN A 108 -21.99 -6.30 -15.43
N SER A 109 -22.77 -7.36 -15.26
CA SER A 109 -24.23 -7.35 -15.48
C SER A 109 -25.02 -6.45 -14.52
N GLN A 110 -24.39 -6.01 -13.43
CA GLN A 110 -24.98 -5.19 -12.36
C GLN A 110 -24.29 -3.81 -12.24
N ALA A 111 -23.33 -3.52 -13.12
CA ALA A 111 -22.55 -2.29 -13.11
C ALA A 111 -22.75 -1.49 -14.41
N LEU A 112 -22.39 -0.21 -14.38
CA LEU A 112 -22.06 0.48 -15.63
C LEU A 112 -20.87 -0.23 -16.29
N PRO A 113 -20.67 -0.10 -17.61
CA PRO A 113 -19.66 -0.90 -18.31
C PRO A 113 -18.26 -0.79 -17.70
N GLY A 114 -17.90 0.34 -17.09
CA GLY A 114 -16.55 0.60 -16.60
C GLY A 114 -15.57 0.86 -17.75
N TYR A 115 -14.29 1.00 -17.41
CA TYR A 115 -13.21 1.27 -18.36
C TYR A 115 -12.09 0.24 -18.23
N ALA A 116 -11.45 -0.10 -19.35
CA ALA A 116 -10.21 -0.86 -19.31
C ALA A 116 -9.10 -0.06 -18.60
N PRO A 117 -8.24 -0.68 -17.77
CA PRO A 117 -7.23 0.07 -17.02
C PRO A 117 -6.27 0.92 -17.87
N ASN A 118 -5.85 0.40 -19.02
CA ASN A 118 -5.00 1.15 -19.96
C ASN A 118 -5.67 2.42 -20.49
N LEU A 119 -7.00 2.40 -20.67
CA LEU A 119 -7.78 3.57 -21.08
C LEU A 119 -7.90 4.60 -19.97
N VAL A 120 -8.03 4.16 -18.71
CA VAL A 120 -7.99 5.09 -17.56
C VAL A 120 -6.65 5.81 -17.47
N GLY A 121 -5.53 5.10 -17.68
CA GLY A 121 -4.21 5.73 -17.82
C GLY A 121 -4.17 6.79 -18.93
N GLN A 122 -4.79 6.54 -20.08
CA GLN A 122 -4.89 7.52 -21.17
C GLN A 122 -5.72 8.75 -20.78
N PHE A 123 -6.82 8.58 -20.04
CA PHE A 123 -7.63 9.70 -19.54
C PHE A 123 -6.84 10.64 -18.63
N TYR A 124 -5.89 10.12 -17.87
CA TYR A 124 -4.94 10.90 -17.06
C TYR A 124 -3.70 11.36 -17.82
N GLY A 125 -3.62 11.11 -19.12
CA GLY A 125 -2.52 11.51 -19.98
C GLY A 125 -1.22 10.76 -19.70
N PHE A 126 -1.29 9.51 -19.25
CA PHE A 126 -0.08 8.69 -19.09
C PHE A 126 0.58 8.53 -20.46
N PRO A 127 1.92 8.62 -20.53
CA PRO A 127 2.62 8.43 -21.79
C PRO A 127 2.46 6.97 -22.25
N ALA A 128 2.50 6.76 -23.56
CA ALA A 128 2.65 5.41 -24.09
C ALA A 128 3.96 4.79 -23.57
N ALA A 129 3.96 3.46 -23.37
CA ALA A 129 5.16 2.74 -23.00
C ALA A 129 6.27 2.97 -24.04
N GLN A 130 7.35 3.61 -23.61
CA GLN A 130 8.53 3.82 -24.44
C GLN A 130 9.52 2.67 -24.29
N ASN A 131 10.39 2.49 -25.29
CA ASN A 131 11.57 1.64 -25.14
C ASN A 131 12.45 2.21 -24.02
N GLY A 132 12.96 1.35 -23.15
CA GLY A 132 13.81 1.77 -22.04
C GLY A 132 14.24 0.60 -21.17
N ALA A 133 14.70 0.92 -19.96
CA ALA A 133 15.18 -0.10 -19.03
C ALA A 133 14.05 -1.05 -18.58
N PRO A 134 14.33 -2.34 -18.36
CA PRO A 134 13.40 -3.23 -17.68
C PRO A 134 12.99 -2.62 -16.33
N VAL A 135 11.71 -2.73 -16.00
CA VAL A 135 11.16 -2.26 -14.72
C VAL A 135 10.33 -3.36 -14.09
N CYS A 136 10.42 -3.44 -12.77
CA CYS A 136 9.66 -4.37 -11.96
C CYS A 136 8.82 -3.58 -10.95
N ILE A 137 7.54 -3.95 -10.84
CA ILE A 137 6.60 -3.44 -9.84
C ILE A 137 6.37 -4.56 -8.82
N ALA A 138 6.64 -4.27 -7.55
CA ALA A 138 6.24 -5.13 -6.44
C ALA A 138 4.76 -4.89 -6.11
N ILE A 139 3.99 -5.96 -5.93
CA ILE A 139 2.60 -5.91 -5.47
C ILE A 139 2.55 -6.70 -4.16
N ILE A 140 2.01 -6.12 -3.09
CA ILE A 140 1.98 -6.75 -1.76
C ILE A 140 0.58 -7.30 -1.48
N GLU A 141 0.49 -8.62 -1.26
CA GLU A 141 -0.79 -9.31 -1.09
C GLU A 141 -0.85 -10.10 0.22
N LEU A 142 -1.94 -9.91 0.98
CA LEU A 142 -2.13 -10.55 2.29
C LEU A 142 -3.03 -11.80 2.25
N GLY A 143 -3.39 -12.26 1.05
CA GLY A 143 -4.19 -13.45 0.81
C GLY A 143 -4.71 -13.55 -0.62
N GLY A 144 -5.41 -14.64 -0.92
CA GLY A 144 -5.97 -14.91 -2.25
C GLY A 144 -4.92 -15.27 -3.29
N GLY A 145 -5.28 -15.06 -4.55
CA GLY A 145 -4.39 -15.34 -5.67
C GLY A 145 -4.90 -14.84 -7.01
N TYR A 146 -4.17 -15.17 -8.06
CA TYR A 146 -4.51 -14.89 -9.45
C TYR A 146 -4.39 -16.13 -10.32
N LEU A 147 -5.15 -16.14 -11.41
CA LEU A 147 -5.05 -17.12 -12.48
C LEU A 147 -4.36 -16.50 -13.70
N ASP A 148 -3.40 -17.22 -14.28
CA ASP A 148 -2.75 -16.80 -15.53
C ASP A 148 -3.77 -16.64 -16.67
N SER A 149 -4.83 -17.46 -16.69
CA SER A 149 -5.91 -17.39 -17.69
C SER A 149 -6.69 -16.08 -17.62
N ASP A 150 -6.96 -15.59 -16.41
CA ASP A 150 -7.69 -14.35 -16.19
C ASP A 150 -6.84 -13.17 -16.60
N THR A 151 -5.57 -13.18 -16.19
CA THR A 151 -4.56 -12.19 -16.63
C THR A 151 -4.48 -12.17 -18.15
N ALA A 152 -4.36 -13.32 -18.81
CA ALA A 152 -4.30 -13.38 -20.27
C ALA A 152 -5.55 -12.81 -20.95
N THR A 153 -6.73 -13.10 -20.40
CA THR A 153 -8.01 -12.60 -20.94
C THR A 153 -8.16 -11.10 -20.75
N ALA A 154 -7.81 -10.57 -19.58
CA ALA A 154 -7.85 -9.14 -19.30
C ALA A 154 -6.91 -8.36 -20.22
N PHE A 155 -5.67 -8.83 -20.40
CA PHE A 155 -4.71 -8.17 -21.28
C PHE A 155 -5.11 -8.27 -22.76
N ALA A 156 -5.68 -9.39 -23.20
CA ALA A 156 -6.24 -9.50 -24.55
C ALA A 156 -7.38 -8.49 -24.78
N ALA A 157 -8.27 -8.29 -23.80
CA ALA A 157 -9.32 -7.28 -23.86
C ALA A 157 -8.78 -5.83 -23.91
N MET A 158 -7.62 -5.58 -23.30
CA MET A 158 -6.88 -4.32 -23.41
C MET A 158 -6.10 -4.15 -24.73
N GLY A 159 -6.03 -5.19 -25.57
CA GLY A 159 -5.19 -5.21 -26.78
C GLY A 159 -3.69 -5.30 -26.48
N LEU A 160 -3.33 -5.90 -25.34
CA LEU A 160 -1.97 -6.01 -24.82
C LEU A 160 -1.51 -7.47 -24.73
N ALA A 161 -0.20 -7.69 -24.77
CA ALA A 161 0.38 -8.97 -24.38
C ALA A 161 0.36 -9.11 -22.85
N PRO A 162 0.12 -10.31 -22.30
CA PRO A 162 0.19 -10.54 -20.86
C PRO A 162 1.58 -10.20 -20.30
N PRO A 163 1.67 -9.62 -19.10
CA PRO A 163 2.95 -9.27 -18.47
C PRO A 163 3.62 -10.53 -17.90
N SER A 164 4.91 -10.41 -17.56
CA SER A 164 5.56 -11.42 -16.73
C SER A 164 5.12 -11.22 -15.28
N VAL A 165 4.32 -12.15 -14.75
CA VAL A 165 3.91 -12.16 -13.35
C VAL A 165 4.65 -13.27 -12.62
N VAL A 166 5.27 -12.95 -11.47
CA VAL A 166 5.92 -13.93 -10.61
C VAL A 166 5.34 -13.84 -9.21
N ALA A 167 4.91 -14.98 -8.66
CA ALA A 167 4.49 -15.08 -7.27
C ALA A 167 5.72 -15.34 -6.38
N VAL A 168 5.89 -14.52 -5.33
CA VAL A 168 6.95 -14.63 -4.34
C VAL A 168 6.32 -15.01 -3.00
N SER A 169 6.76 -16.11 -2.41
CA SER A 169 6.30 -16.55 -1.10
C SER A 169 7.05 -15.80 0.00
N VAL A 170 6.29 -15.17 0.89
CA VAL A 170 6.79 -14.58 2.14
C VAL A 170 6.06 -15.25 3.28
N ASP A 171 6.82 -15.77 4.24
CA ASP A 171 6.28 -16.39 5.47
C ASP A 171 5.28 -17.53 5.22
N GLY A 172 5.49 -18.26 4.11
CA GLY A 172 4.62 -19.36 3.69
C GLY A 172 3.33 -18.93 2.98
N GLY A 173 3.11 -17.62 2.80
CA GLY A 173 2.08 -17.10 1.89
C GLY A 173 2.38 -17.49 0.45
N GLY A 174 1.36 -17.59 -0.39
CA GLY A 174 1.53 -17.94 -1.80
C GLY A 174 0.30 -17.63 -2.63
N ASN A 175 0.44 -17.73 -3.95
CA ASN A 175 -0.66 -17.58 -4.89
C ASN A 175 -1.68 -18.71 -4.67
N GLN A 176 -2.78 -18.41 -3.98
CA GLN A 176 -3.82 -19.38 -3.62
C GLN A 176 -5.20 -18.83 -3.98
N PRO A 177 -5.56 -18.82 -5.29
CA PRO A 177 -6.87 -18.37 -5.70
C PRO A 177 -7.96 -19.23 -5.06
N THR A 178 -9.01 -18.59 -4.59
CA THR A 178 -10.13 -19.21 -3.89
C THR A 178 -11.45 -19.01 -4.65
N PRO A 179 -12.47 -19.85 -4.45
CA PRO A 179 -13.78 -19.60 -5.04
C PRO A 179 -14.45 -18.29 -4.57
N ASP A 180 -13.97 -17.69 -3.46
CA ASP A 180 -14.41 -16.38 -3.01
C ASP A 180 -13.60 -15.29 -3.75
N SER A 181 -14.30 -14.49 -4.56
CA SER A 181 -13.70 -13.41 -5.35
C SER A 181 -13.14 -12.27 -4.51
N GLY A 182 -13.30 -12.29 -3.18
CA GLY A 182 -12.87 -11.20 -2.30
C GLY A 182 -11.38 -10.86 -2.41
N ALA A 183 -10.51 -11.76 -1.95
CA ALA A 183 -9.06 -11.53 -2.00
C ALA A 183 -8.50 -11.67 -3.43
N ASP A 184 -9.01 -12.63 -4.20
CA ASP A 184 -8.59 -12.82 -5.61
C ASP A 184 -8.91 -11.61 -6.48
N GLY A 185 -10.01 -10.91 -6.18
CA GLY A 185 -10.39 -9.69 -6.87
C GLY A 185 -9.41 -8.55 -6.67
N GLU A 186 -8.85 -8.43 -5.46
CA GLU A 186 -7.78 -7.49 -5.15
C GLU A 186 -6.52 -7.83 -5.95
N VAL A 187 -6.05 -9.07 -5.86
CA VAL A 187 -4.84 -9.51 -6.58
C VAL A 187 -4.99 -9.33 -8.10
N ALA A 188 -6.15 -9.70 -8.64
CA ALA A 188 -6.44 -9.55 -10.06
C ALA A 188 -6.49 -8.09 -10.49
N LEU A 189 -7.12 -7.22 -9.68
CA LEU A 189 -7.18 -5.78 -9.92
C LEU A 189 -5.78 -5.17 -9.96
N ASP A 190 -4.95 -5.41 -8.94
CA ASP A 190 -3.61 -4.85 -8.82
C ASP A 190 -2.73 -5.22 -10.02
N ILE A 191 -2.74 -6.50 -10.41
CA ILE A 191 -1.99 -7.00 -11.59
C ILE A 191 -2.47 -6.33 -12.88
N GLN A 192 -3.79 -6.29 -13.09
CA GLN A 192 -4.38 -5.84 -14.36
C GLN A 192 -4.31 -4.33 -14.52
N VAL A 193 -4.43 -3.57 -13.43
CA VAL A 193 -4.27 -2.12 -13.46
C VAL A 193 -2.80 -1.76 -13.66
N ALA A 194 -1.90 -2.25 -12.81
CA ALA A 194 -0.48 -1.90 -12.89
C ALA A 194 0.10 -2.30 -14.26
N GLY A 195 -0.06 -3.56 -14.67
CA GLY A 195 0.48 -4.03 -15.94
C GLY A 195 -0.26 -3.47 -17.16
N GLY A 196 -1.55 -3.18 -17.04
CA GLY A 196 -2.35 -2.58 -18.13
C GLY A 196 -1.85 -1.19 -18.53
N VAL A 197 -1.45 -0.37 -17.56
CA VAL A 197 -0.85 0.94 -17.84
C VAL A 197 0.67 0.88 -18.04
N THR A 198 1.32 -0.24 -17.73
CA THR A 198 2.77 -0.47 -17.98
C THR A 198 3.08 -1.71 -18.80
N PRO A 199 2.67 -1.77 -20.09
CA PRO A 199 3.04 -2.89 -20.96
C PRO A 199 4.54 -3.20 -20.92
N GLY A 200 4.87 -4.48 -20.77
CA GLY A 200 6.24 -4.99 -20.70
C GLY A 200 6.93 -4.87 -19.33
N ALA A 201 6.25 -4.36 -18.29
CA ALA A 201 6.77 -4.45 -16.93
C ALA A 201 6.73 -5.90 -16.40
N LYS A 202 7.68 -6.23 -15.53
CA LYS A 202 7.59 -7.41 -14.67
C LYS A 202 6.76 -7.06 -13.44
N LEU A 203 5.85 -7.94 -13.05
CA LEU A 203 5.05 -7.81 -11.83
C LEU A 203 5.47 -8.91 -10.86
N ALA A 204 6.02 -8.53 -9.71
CA ALA A 204 6.39 -9.46 -8.65
C ALA A 204 5.38 -9.34 -7.51
N VAL A 205 4.58 -10.37 -7.30
CA VAL A 205 3.48 -10.39 -6.33
C VAL A 205 3.94 -11.13 -5.08
N TYR A 206 4.13 -10.40 -3.97
CA TYR A 206 4.64 -10.90 -2.71
C TYR A 206 3.47 -11.28 -1.81
N PHE A 207 3.24 -12.59 -1.66
CA PHE A 207 2.16 -13.14 -0.85
C PHE A 207 2.63 -13.44 0.56
N THR A 208 1.87 -12.99 1.56
CA THR A 208 2.18 -13.17 2.97
C THR A 208 0.89 -13.39 3.79
N PRO A 209 0.94 -14.03 4.97
CA PRO A 209 -0.21 -14.06 5.86
C PRO A 209 -0.65 -12.65 6.30
N ASN A 210 -1.96 -12.39 6.35
CA ASN A 210 -2.52 -11.15 6.88
C ASN A 210 -2.29 -11.02 8.39
N THR A 211 -1.12 -10.54 8.76
CA THR A 211 -0.65 -10.29 10.14
C THR A 211 0.29 -9.10 10.12
N ASP A 212 0.55 -8.50 11.28
CA ASP A 212 1.49 -7.38 11.40
C ASP A 212 2.91 -7.74 10.91
N ALA A 213 3.42 -8.90 11.34
CA ALA A 213 4.71 -9.44 10.92
C ALA A 213 4.74 -9.71 9.42
N GLY A 214 3.75 -10.48 8.92
CA GLY A 214 3.71 -10.88 7.52
C GLY A 214 3.68 -9.69 6.57
N PHE A 215 2.91 -8.65 6.90
CA PHE A 215 2.81 -7.44 6.08
C PHE A 215 4.13 -6.66 6.05
N ALA A 216 4.73 -6.40 7.22
CA ALA A 216 6.04 -5.72 7.28
C ALA A 216 7.14 -6.53 6.57
N ASP A 217 7.07 -7.85 6.68
CA ASP A 217 8.02 -8.76 6.04
C ASP A 217 7.90 -8.78 4.53
N ALA A 218 6.69 -8.68 3.96
CA ALA A 218 6.52 -8.63 2.52
C ALA A 218 7.13 -7.36 1.91
N ILE A 219 6.94 -6.21 2.55
CA ILE A 219 7.54 -4.93 2.12
C ILE A 219 9.06 -4.98 2.24
N SER A 220 9.58 -5.50 3.36
CA SER A 220 11.02 -5.64 3.60
C SER A 220 11.66 -6.64 2.60
N ALA A 221 10.99 -7.76 2.31
CA ALA A 221 11.43 -8.74 1.33
C ALA A 221 11.48 -8.15 -0.08
N ALA A 222 10.40 -7.50 -0.51
CA ALA A 222 10.32 -6.86 -1.81
C ALA A 222 11.38 -5.77 -1.98
N SER A 223 11.62 -4.98 -0.94
CA SER A 223 12.60 -3.90 -0.99
C SER A 223 14.04 -4.38 -1.20
N GLN A 224 14.36 -5.60 -0.74
CA GLN A 224 15.70 -6.18 -0.80
C GLN A 224 15.82 -7.31 -1.82
N ASP A 225 14.79 -7.54 -2.65
CA ASP A 225 14.79 -8.61 -3.65
C ASP A 225 15.67 -8.24 -4.84
N SER A 226 16.94 -8.68 -4.80
CA SER A 226 17.88 -8.48 -5.91
C SER A 226 17.57 -9.31 -7.15
N GLY A 227 16.73 -10.35 -7.05
CA GLY A 227 16.36 -11.21 -8.17
C GLY A 227 15.25 -10.62 -9.02
N ASN A 228 14.30 -9.94 -8.38
CA ASN A 228 13.22 -9.21 -9.05
C ASN A 228 13.55 -7.71 -9.26
N ASP A 229 14.41 -7.11 -8.42
CA ASP A 229 14.83 -5.69 -8.41
C ASP A 229 13.66 -4.71 -8.64
N PRO A 230 12.59 -4.77 -7.82
CA PRO A 230 11.49 -3.83 -7.93
C PRO A 230 11.95 -2.40 -7.68
N SER A 231 11.39 -1.46 -8.44
CA SER A 231 11.67 -0.02 -8.29
C SER A 231 10.45 0.80 -7.91
N VAL A 232 9.30 0.13 -7.88
CA VAL A 232 8.01 0.68 -7.48
C VAL A 232 7.27 -0.42 -6.73
N MET A 233 6.48 -0.04 -5.73
CA MET A 233 5.66 -0.92 -4.93
C MET A 233 4.22 -0.41 -4.88
N SER A 234 3.26 -1.30 -5.11
CA SER A 234 1.83 -1.07 -4.94
C SER A 234 1.31 -1.84 -3.74
N ILE A 235 0.50 -1.19 -2.90
CA ILE A 235 -0.12 -1.78 -1.72
C ILE A 235 -1.59 -1.36 -1.68
N SER A 236 -2.47 -2.36 -1.79
CA SER A 236 -3.92 -2.17 -1.81
C SER A 236 -4.61 -2.74 -0.55
N TRP A 237 -3.83 -2.89 0.53
CA TRP A 237 -4.25 -3.39 1.83
C TRP A 237 -3.92 -2.39 2.94
N GLY A 238 -4.84 -2.22 3.89
CA GLY A 238 -4.62 -1.36 5.05
C GLY A 238 -5.77 -1.35 6.05
N GLY A 239 -5.69 -0.49 7.05
CA GLY A 239 -6.77 -0.27 8.01
C GLY A 239 -6.49 0.90 8.95
N PRO A 240 -7.42 1.24 9.87
CA PRO A 240 -7.32 2.44 10.69
C PRO A 240 -6.00 2.47 11.45
N GLU A 241 -5.26 3.58 11.36
CA GLU A 241 -3.91 3.65 11.90
C GLU A 241 -3.87 3.37 13.42
N ASP A 242 -4.91 3.73 14.16
CA ASP A 242 -5.02 3.52 15.61
C ASP A 242 -5.36 2.07 15.98
N GLY A 243 -5.82 1.26 15.03
CA GLY A 243 -6.08 -0.17 15.19
C GLY A 243 -4.82 -1.04 15.27
N TRP A 244 -3.65 -0.49 14.93
CA TRP A 244 -2.36 -1.18 14.98
C TRP A 244 -1.72 -1.10 16.38
N SER A 245 -0.81 -2.02 16.71
CA SER A 245 0.05 -1.85 17.88
C SER A 245 1.12 -0.78 17.59
N ALA A 246 1.65 -0.13 18.64
CA ALA A 246 2.72 0.85 18.46
C ALA A 246 3.98 0.23 17.82
N GLN A 247 4.30 -1.01 18.18
CA GLN A 247 5.41 -1.78 17.61
C GLN A 247 5.18 -2.10 16.13
N ALA A 248 3.97 -2.56 15.78
CA ALA A 248 3.63 -2.87 14.39
C ALA A 248 3.68 -1.60 13.51
N ARG A 249 3.15 -0.46 13.99
CA ARG A 249 3.27 0.83 13.30
C ARG A 249 4.72 1.27 13.12
N ALA A 250 5.54 1.16 14.17
CA ALA A 250 6.95 1.55 14.12
C ALA A 250 7.70 0.70 13.10
N THR A 251 7.55 -0.62 13.15
CA THR A 251 8.20 -1.55 12.21
C THR A 251 7.76 -1.29 10.78
N MET A 252 6.46 -1.16 10.54
CA MET A 252 5.91 -0.89 9.21
C MET A 252 6.45 0.44 8.66
N ASN A 253 6.49 1.49 9.48
CA ASN A 253 7.07 2.77 9.09
C ASN A 253 8.57 2.66 8.77
N SER A 254 9.32 1.87 9.55
CA SER A 254 10.76 1.63 9.33
C SER A 254 11.03 0.83 8.05
N VAL A 255 10.21 -0.16 7.67
CA VAL A 255 10.38 -0.89 6.40
C VAL A 255 9.98 -0.04 5.19
N LEU A 256 9.01 0.87 5.32
CA LEU A 256 8.69 1.85 4.27
C LEU A 256 9.80 2.90 4.12
N GLN A 257 10.42 3.33 5.23
CA GLN A 257 11.60 4.19 5.19
C GLN A 257 12.79 3.51 4.50
N ASP A 258 12.96 2.21 4.71
CA ASP A 258 13.98 1.44 3.99
C ASP A 258 13.69 1.41 2.49
N ALA A 259 12.44 1.15 2.08
CA ALA A 259 12.04 1.19 0.67
C ALA A 259 12.36 2.55 0.03
N ALA A 260 12.01 3.64 0.72
CA ALA A 260 12.33 5.01 0.28
C ALA A 260 13.86 5.24 0.15
N SER A 261 14.65 4.73 1.10
CA SER A 261 16.11 4.84 1.09
C SER A 261 16.77 3.98 0.00
N LEU A 262 16.06 2.99 -0.53
CA LEU A 262 16.46 2.11 -1.63
C LEU A 262 15.96 2.59 -3.00
N ASP A 263 15.46 3.82 -3.08
CA ASP A 263 14.87 4.41 -4.29
C ASP A 263 13.68 3.62 -4.84
N ILE A 264 12.87 3.03 -3.95
CA ILE A 264 11.61 2.37 -4.31
C ILE A 264 10.45 3.33 -3.98
N SER A 265 9.69 3.72 -5.01
CA SER A 265 8.47 4.50 -4.83
C SER A 265 7.35 3.58 -4.31
N VAL A 266 6.75 3.87 -3.16
CA VAL A 266 5.68 3.07 -2.57
C VAL A 266 4.35 3.83 -2.65
N PHE A 267 3.34 3.22 -3.27
CA PHE A 267 1.98 3.74 -3.41
C PHE A 267 1.00 2.88 -2.62
N VAL A 268 0.16 3.51 -1.81
CA VAL A 268 -0.75 2.81 -0.88
C VAL A 268 -2.16 3.36 -1.01
N ALA A 269 -3.14 2.49 -1.21
CA ALA A 269 -4.56 2.83 -1.20
C ALA A 269 -4.96 3.53 0.11
N ALA A 270 -5.65 4.68 0.03
CA ALA A 270 -5.95 5.51 1.21
C ALA A 270 -7.20 5.08 1.99
N GLY A 271 -7.90 4.03 1.55
CA GLY A 271 -9.10 3.51 2.19
C GLY A 271 -10.37 3.74 1.37
N ASP A 272 -11.40 2.94 1.66
CA ASP A 272 -12.66 2.90 0.89
C ASP A 272 -13.91 3.13 1.76
N ASN A 273 -13.68 3.40 3.04
CA ASN A 273 -14.73 3.53 4.04
C ASN A 273 -14.84 4.97 4.55
N LEU A 274 -14.70 5.93 3.63
CA LEU A 274 -14.90 7.36 3.88
C LEU A 274 -13.94 7.89 4.97
N GLY A 275 -14.20 9.08 5.50
CA GLY A 275 -13.35 9.72 6.51
C GLY A 275 -13.30 9.03 7.88
N THR A 276 -14.06 7.95 8.09
CA THR A 276 -14.06 7.18 9.36
C THR A 276 -13.33 5.84 9.25
N ASP A 277 -12.83 5.50 8.05
CA ASP A 277 -12.19 4.22 7.73
C ASP A 277 -12.96 2.99 8.28
N GLY A 278 -14.30 3.07 8.23
CA GLY A 278 -15.20 1.97 8.59
C GLY A 278 -15.44 1.81 10.10
N LEU A 279 -14.85 2.67 10.94
CA LEU A 279 -15.10 2.69 12.37
C LEU A 279 -16.35 3.51 12.71
N ASN A 280 -17.04 3.10 13.78
CA ASN A 280 -18.26 3.75 14.29
C ASN A 280 -18.07 4.15 15.77
N ASP A 281 -16.96 4.83 16.06
CA ASP A 281 -16.57 5.29 17.40
C ASP A 281 -16.75 6.82 17.58
N GLY A 282 -17.35 7.47 16.59
CA GLY A 282 -17.58 8.92 16.60
C GLY A 282 -16.38 9.77 16.18
N LYS A 283 -15.35 9.17 15.55
CA LYS A 283 -14.15 9.86 15.09
C LYS A 283 -13.88 9.66 13.60
N ALA A 284 -13.05 10.54 13.04
CA ALA A 284 -12.42 10.32 11.76
C ALA A 284 -11.15 9.50 11.91
N HIS A 285 -10.80 8.71 10.90
CA HIS A 285 -9.64 7.83 10.90
C HIS A 285 -8.94 7.88 9.55
N VAL A 286 -7.61 7.86 9.56
CA VAL A 286 -6.82 7.67 8.34
C VAL A 286 -6.30 6.24 8.30
N ASP A 287 -6.21 5.71 7.08
CA ASP A 287 -5.74 4.36 6.83
C ASP A 287 -4.21 4.26 6.94
N PHE A 288 -3.70 3.16 7.47
CA PHE A 288 -2.31 2.77 7.50
C PHE A 288 -2.11 1.46 6.72
N PRO A 289 -1.14 1.38 5.78
CA PRO A 289 0.07 2.19 5.72
C PRO A 289 0.00 3.55 4.98
N ALA A 290 -1.14 3.94 4.41
CA ALA A 290 -1.25 5.19 3.66
C ALA A 290 -0.90 6.45 4.48
N SER A 291 -1.08 6.43 5.80
CA SER A 291 -0.70 7.53 6.69
C SER A 291 0.79 7.59 7.03
N SER A 292 1.60 6.60 6.64
CA SER A 292 3.06 6.70 6.79
C SER A 292 3.60 7.90 5.98
N PRO A 293 4.55 8.69 6.53
CA PRO A 293 5.22 9.74 5.78
C PRO A 293 6.21 9.22 4.73
N TRP A 294 6.42 7.90 4.63
CA TRP A 294 7.32 7.26 3.67
C TRP A 294 6.60 6.57 2.49
N ALA A 295 5.27 6.65 2.45
CA ALA A 295 4.43 6.11 1.39
C ALA A 295 3.54 7.19 0.79
N VAL A 296 3.28 7.09 -0.51
CA VAL A 296 2.32 7.95 -1.21
C VAL A 296 0.91 7.40 -0.98
N GLY A 297 0.10 8.11 -0.20
CA GLY A 297 -1.31 7.80 0.01
C GLY A 297 -2.13 8.14 -1.23
N CYS A 298 -2.90 7.18 -1.73
CA CYS A 298 -3.66 7.23 -2.98
C CYS A 298 -5.16 7.26 -2.70
N GLY A 299 -5.80 8.43 -2.82
CA GLY A 299 -7.24 8.61 -2.69
C GLY A 299 -8.03 8.37 -3.97
N GLY A 300 -9.35 8.37 -3.84
CA GLY A 300 -10.29 8.06 -4.91
C GLY A 300 -11.13 9.25 -5.35
N THR A 301 -11.30 9.38 -6.66
CA THR A 301 -12.22 10.30 -7.33
C THR A 301 -13.26 9.54 -8.14
N ALA A 302 -14.30 10.25 -8.57
CA ALA A 302 -15.27 9.76 -9.55
C ALA A 302 -15.18 10.64 -10.79
N ILE A 303 -14.89 10.04 -11.94
CA ILE A 303 -14.74 10.76 -13.21
C ILE A 303 -16.06 10.86 -13.99
N THR A 304 -16.12 11.79 -14.93
CA THR A 304 -17.10 11.78 -16.02
C THR A 304 -16.34 12.01 -17.31
N VAL A 305 -16.45 11.05 -18.23
CA VAL A 305 -15.73 11.07 -19.50
C VAL A 305 -16.69 11.43 -20.63
N SER A 306 -16.28 12.36 -21.50
CA SER A 306 -16.98 12.66 -22.74
C SER A 306 -15.97 12.94 -23.84
N GLY A 307 -16.22 12.43 -25.05
CA GLY A 307 -15.29 12.58 -26.19
C GLY A 307 -13.89 12.02 -25.93
N GLY A 308 -13.75 11.02 -25.03
CA GLY A 308 -12.46 10.43 -24.66
C GLY A 308 -11.62 11.26 -23.69
N SER A 309 -12.20 12.25 -23.02
CA SER A 309 -11.51 13.08 -22.02
C SER A 309 -12.33 13.23 -20.75
N ILE A 310 -11.65 13.38 -19.60
CA ILE A 310 -12.29 13.70 -18.33
C ILE A 310 -12.82 15.13 -18.40
N ILE A 311 -14.15 15.29 -18.37
CA ILE A 311 -14.82 16.60 -18.37
C ILE A 311 -15.22 17.06 -16.97
N ARG A 312 -15.28 16.12 -16.01
CA ARG A 312 -15.57 16.38 -14.61
C ARG A 312 -14.92 15.31 -13.75
N GLU A 313 -14.44 15.70 -12.59
CA GLU A 313 -13.89 14.79 -11.59
C GLU A 313 -14.17 15.37 -10.20
N ILE A 314 -14.70 14.54 -9.31
CA ILE A 314 -15.08 14.91 -7.95
C ILE A 314 -14.57 13.88 -6.96
N VAL A 315 -14.63 14.17 -5.66
CA VAL A 315 -14.37 13.15 -4.62
C VAL A 315 -15.30 11.97 -4.81
N TRP A 316 -14.75 10.75 -4.76
CA TRP A 316 -15.56 9.53 -4.77
C TRP A 316 -16.24 9.32 -3.41
N ASN A 317 -17.58 9.29 -3.43
CA ASN A 317 -18.43 9.02 -2.27
C ASN A 317 -19.82 8.56 -2.74
N ASP A 318 -20.16 7.32 -2.39
CA ASP A 318 -21.43 6.65 -2.73
C ASP A 318 -22.41 6.64 -1.53
N GLY A 319 -22.12 7.42 -0.50
CA GLY A 319 -22.90 7.59 0.72
C GLY A 319 -22.53 6.63 1.84
N SER A 320 -22.18 5.38 1.53
CA SER A 320 -21.72 4.36 2.49
C SER A 320 -20.29 3.88 2.24
N SER A 321 -19.71 4.25 1.11
CA SER A 321 -18.35 3.92 0.69
C SER A 321 -17.78 5.10 -0.08
N GLY A 322 -16.47 5.23 -0.12
CA GLY A 322 -15.80 6.36 -0.74
C GLY A 322 -14.38 6.51 -0.24
N THR A 323 -13.63 7.43 -0.84
CA THR A 323 -12.22 7.59 -0.52
C THR A 323 -11.99 7.83 0.98
N GLY A 324 -11.01 7.12 1.54
CA GLY A 324 -10.41 7.48 2.81
C GLY A 324 -9.64 8.79 2.69
N GLY A 325 -9.35 9.41 3.83
CA GLY A 325 -8.64 10.68 3.89
C GLY A 325 -8.96 11.45 5.16
N GLY A 326 -7.97 12.18 5.66
CA GLY A 326 -8.05 12.88 6.93
C GLY A 326 -6.72 13.43 7.40
N ILE A 327 -6.62 13.64 8.70
CA ILE A 327 -5.41 14.08 9.40
C ILE A 327 -5.02 12.98 10.38
N SER A 328 -3.79 12.48 10.27
CA SER A 328 -3.25 11.44 11.15
C SER A 328 -3.20 11.91 12.62
N ASP A 329 -3.64 11.04 13.52
CA ASP A 329 -3.50 11.18 14.96
C ASP A 329 -2.14 10.63 15.45
N VAL A 330 -1.46 9.82 14.65
CA VAL A 330 -0.17 9.18 14.96
C VAL A 330 1.02 9.99 14.42
N PHE A 331 1.04 10.29 13.13
CA PHE A 331 2.19 10.88 12.45
C PHE A 331 2.10 12.41 12.44
N ALA A 332 3.17 13.07 12.87
CA ALA A 332 3.29 14.53 12.79
C ALA A 332 3.29 15.00 11.32
N VAL A 333 2.99 16.28 11.09
CA VAL A 333 3.07 16.90 9.75
C VAL A 333 4.51 16.75 9.22
N PRO A 334 4.73 16.00 8.13
CA PRO A 334 6.07 15.85 7.56
C PRO A 334 6.52 17.13 6.85
N ALA A 335 7.84 17.33 6.73
CA ALA A 335 8.41 18.56 6.18
C ALA A 335 7.93 18.88 4.76
N PHE A 336 7.69 17.87 3.91
CA PHE A 336 7.19 18.07 2.55
C PHE A 336 5.74 18.59 2.52
N GLN A 337 4.93 18.35 3.56
CA GLN A 337 3.56 18.87 3.68
C GLN A 337 3.50 20.25 4.33
N ALA A 338 4.58 20.75 4.92
CA ALA A 338 4.57 22.04 5.61
C ALA A 338 4.27 23.23 4.67
N GLY A 339 4.45 23.07 3.36
CA GLY A 339 4.17 24.09 2.34
C GLY A 339 2.72 24.13 1.84
N VAL A 340 1.86 23.18 2.24
CA VAL A 340 0.43 23.17 1.90
C VAL A 340 -0.42 23.52 3.11
N GLN A 341 -1.62 24.05 2.86
CA GLN A 341 -2.58 24.30 3.92
C GLN A 341 -3.34 23.01 4.26
N LEU A 342 -3.02 22.42 5.41
CA LEU A 342 -3.77 21.29 5.96
C LEU A 342 -4.98 21.79 6.77
N PRO A 343 -6.17 21.19 6.63
CA PRO A 343 -7.29 21.46 7.51
C PRO A 343 -6.98 20.95 8.93
N PRO A 344 -7.60 21.54 9.98
CA PRO A 344 -7.53 20.97 11.32
C PRO A 344 -8.16 19.56 11.34
N SER A 345 -7.62 18.66 12.16
CA SER A 345 -8.28 17.36 12.40
C SER A 345 -9.69 17.58 12.94
N VAL A 346 -10.67 16.84 12.41
CA VAL A 346 -12.04 16.86 12.96
C VAL A 346 -12.12 16.16 14.33
N ASN A 347 -11.07 15.45 14.75
CA ASN A 347 -10.92 14.87 16.09
C ASN A 347 -10.35 15.89 17.11
N GLY A 348 -10.79 17.14 17.07
CA GLY A 348 -10.39 18.17 18.05
C GLY A 348 -9.18 19.04 17.65
N GLY A 349 -8.84 19.10 16.36
CA GLY A 349 -7.98 20.13 15.78
C GLY A 349 -6.47 19.88 15.86
N LYS A 350 -6.04 18.69 16.29
CA LYS A 350 -4.62 18.30 16.29
C LYS A 350 -4.05 18.34 14.87
N ALA A 351 -2.84 18.88 14.72
CA ALA A 351 -2.10 18.84 13.46
C ALA A 351 -1.39 17.47 13.30
N GLY A 352 -1.40 16.93 12.09
CA GLY A 352 -0.78 15.66 11.75
C GLY A 352 -0.64 15.48 10.23
N ARG A 353 0.02 14.41 9.82
CA ARG A 353 0.19 14.03 8.40
C ARG A 353 -1.17 13.96 7.72
N GLY A 354 -1.38 14.76 6.68
CA GLY A 354 -2.62 14.76 5.91
C GLY A 354 -2.66 13.59 4.92
N VAL A 355 -3.79 12.91 4.78
CA VAL A 355 -4.01 11.79 3.82
C VAL A 355 -5.23 12.13 2.96
N PRO A 356 -5.26 11.80 1.65
CA PRO A 356 -4.19 11.22 0.84
C PRO A 356 -3.17 12.26 0.33
N ASP A 357 -2.14 11.82 -0.39
CA ASP A 357 -1.19 12.70 -1.08
C ASP A 357 -1.66 13.04 -2.49
N VAL A 358 -2.21 12.05 -3.20
CA VAL A 358 -2.69 12.15 -4.59
C VAL A 358 -4.00 11.40 -4.72
N ALA A 359 -4.71 11.59 -5.83
CA ALA A 359 -5.91 10.82 -6.13
C ALA A 359 -6.01 10.44 -7.61
N ALA A 360 -6.89 9.48 -7.92
CA ALA A 360 -7.34 9.20 -9.28
C ALA A 360 -8.68 8.44 -9.19
N ASP A 361 -9.20 8.00 -10.33
CA ASP A 361 -10.52 7.36 -10.37
C ASP A 361 -10.53 6.10 -9.53
N GLY A 362 -11.43 6.05 -8.55
CA GLY A 362 -11.65 4.94 -7.64
C GLY A 362 -13.14 4.65 -7.46
N SER A 363 -14.04 5.32 -8.18
CA SER A 363 -15.47 5.06 -8.09
C SER A 363 -15.86 3.79 -8.84
N PRO A 364 -16.66 2.88 -8.23
CA PRO A 364 -17.22 1.73 -8.94
C PRO A 364 -18.21 2.13 -10.06
N GLU A 365 -18.83 3.30 -10.01
CA GLU A 365 -19.71 3.80 -11.09
C GLU A 365 -18.93 4.10 -12.38
N THR A 366 -17.66 4.50 -12.25
CA THR A 366 -16.72 4.66 -13.37
C THR A 366 -15.60 3.62 -13.36
N GLY A 367 -15.84 2.49 -12.69
CA GLY A 367 -14.80 1.55 -12.29
C GLY A 367 -14.04 0.85 -13.43
N TYR A 368 -13.05 0.08 -13.02
CA TYR A 368 -12.13 -0.66 -13.87
C TYR A 368 -12.72 -2.02 -14.25
N GLN A 369 -12.69 -2.34 -15.53
CA GLN A 369 -13.02 -3.67 -16.02
C GLN A 369 -11.84 -4.61 -15.76
N ILE A 370 -12.07 -5.65 -14.96
CA ILE A 370 -11.08 -6.70 -14.68
C ILE A 370 -11.66 -8.09 -14.96
N VAL A 371 -10.80 -9.09 -15.01
CA VAL A 371 -11.19 -10.51 -15.05
C VAL A 371 -10.71 -11.20 -13.78
N VAL A 372 -11.60 -11.90 -13.08
CA VAL A 372 -11.27 -12.65 -11.87
C VAL A 372 -12.13 -13.90 -11.80
N ASN A 373 -11.51 -15.03 -11.51
CA ASN A 373 -12.12 -16.35 -11.48
C ASN A 373 -12.96 -16.64 -12.75
N GLY A 374 -12.43 -16.24 -13.92
CA GLY A 374 -13.07 -16.37 -15.22
C GLY A 374 -14.25 -15.41 -15.48
N GLN A 375 -14.52 -14.45 -14.60
CA GLN A 375 -15.63 -13.50 -14.73
C GLN A 375 -15.14 -12.08 -14.96
N THR A 376 -15.79 -11.36 -15.88
CA THR A 376 -15.59 -9.92 -16.03
C THR A 376 -16.33 -9.16 -14.93
N MET A 377 -15.59 -8.39 -14.16
CA MET A 377 -16.07 -7.58 -13.04
C MET A 377 -15.79 -6.11 -13.32
N VAL A 378 -16.61 -5.24 -12.74
CA VAL A 378 -16.32 -3.80 -12.66
C VAL A 378 -16.00 -3.47 -11.22
N VAL A 379 -14.85 -2.84 -11.04
CA VAL A 379 -14.23 -2.70 -9.73
C VAL A 379 -13.83 -1.25 -9.50
N GLY A 380 -14.17 -0.73 -8.32
CA GLY A 380 -13.63 0.54 -7.82
C GLY A 380 -12.85 0.30 -6.53
N GLY A 381 -12.69 1.36 -5.76
CA GLY A 381 -11.83 1.40 -4.60
C GLY A 381 -10.51 2.11 -4.87
N THR A 382 -9.94 2.65 -3.81
CA THR A 382 -8.59 3.22 -3.81
C THR A 382 -7.53 2.16 -4.11
N SER A 383 -7.86 0.87 -3.97
CA SER A 383 -7.07 -0.25 -4.50
C SER A 383 -6.79 -0.15 -6.00
N ALA A 384 -7.66 0.48 -6.81
CA ALA A 384 -7.33 0.68 -8.23
C ALA A 384 -6.35 1.84 -8.44
N VAL A 385 -6.23 2.75 -7.48
CA VAL A 385 -5.45 3.99 -7.61
C VAL A 385 -3.98 3.77 -7.29
N ALA A 386 -3.65 2.97 -6.27
CA ALA A 386 -2.28 2.60 -5.94
C ALA A 386 -1.52 1.94 -7.13
N PRO A 387 -2.04 0.87 -7.78
CA PRO A 387 -1.39 0.24 -8.93
C PRO A 387 -1.39 1.14 -10.17
N LEU A 388 -2.39 2.04 -10.32
CA LEU A 388 -2.38 3.03 -11.40
C LEU A 388 -1.19 3.99 -11.26
N TRP A 389 -0.98 4.55 -10.06
CA TRP A 389 0.18 5.42 -9.78
C TRP A 389 1.51 4.67 -9.83
N ALA A 390 1.55 3.44 -9.33
CA ALA A 390 2.71 2.57 -9.45
C ALA A 390 3.09 2.36 -10.93
N GLY A 391 2.08 2.20 -11.78
CA GLY A 391 2.22 2.16 -13.23
C GLY A 391 2.87 3.41 -13.81
N LEU A 392 2.38 4.61 -13.47
CA LEU A 392 2.99 5.87 -13.94
C LEU A 392 4.48 5.96 -13.56
N PHE A 393 4.81 5.62 -12.32
CA PHE A 393 6.19 5.68 -11.83
C PHE A 393 7.08 4.61 -12.45
N ALA A 394 6.54 3.44 -12.81
CA ALA A 394 7.28 2.45 -13.58
C ALA A 394 7.54 2.91 -15.03
N LEU A 395 6.62 3.65 -15.66
CA LEU A 395 6.89 4.31 -16.96
C LEU A 395 8.01 5.35 -16.83
N ILE A 396 8.01 6.13 -15.75
CA ILE A 396 9.06 7.12 -15.45
C ILE A 396 10.40 6.41 -15.24
N ASN A 397 10.47 5.39 -14.38
CA ASN A 397 11.70 4.65 -14.07
C ASN A 397 12.32 3.95 -15.29
N ARG A 398 11.50 3.64 -16.31
CA ARG A 398 11.97 3.05 -17.56
C ARG A 398 12.81 4.02 -18.39
N THR A 399 12.61 5.32 -18.24
CA THR A 399 13.16 6.36 -19.13
C THR A 399 14.00 7.42 -18.41
N ALA A 400 13.77 7.65 -17.13
CA ALA A 400 14.50 8.63 -16.34
C ALA A 400 15.99 8.28 -16.23
N ALA A 401 16.86 9.28 -16.32
CA ALA A 401 18.30 9.11 -16.12
C ALA A 401 18.63 8.60 -14.70
N LYS A 402 17.84 9.05 -13.71
CA LYS A 402 17.86 8.59 -12.33
C LYS A 402 16.44 8.28 -11.87
N LYS A 403 16.26 7.14 -11.18
CA LYS A 403 14.97 6.79 -10.54
C LYS A 403 14.63 7.87 -9.50
N PRO A 404 13.39 8.40 -9.47
CA PRO A 404 12.98 9.45 -8.55
C PRO A 404 12.89 8.97 -7.10
N GLY A 405 12.85 7.65 -6.86
CA GLY A 405 12.84 7.07 -5.52
C GLY A 405 11.65 7.55 -4.71
N PHE A 406 11.90 8.19 -3.57
CA PHE A 406 10.89 8.77 -2.70
C PHE A 406 10.31 10.07 -3.27
N PRO A 407 9.06 10.09 -3.80
CA PRO A 407 8.62 11.18 -4.65
C PRO A 407 7.93 12.33 -3.90
N LEU A 408 7.53 12.15 -2.63
CA LEU A 408 6.67 13.11 -1.93
C LEU A 408 7.25 14.55 -1.90
N PRO A 409 8.53 14.79 -1.56
CA PRO A 409 9.07 16.15 -1.58
C PRO A 409 8.93 16.82 -2.96
N PHE A 410 9.15 16.07 -4.04
CA PHE A 410 9.00 16.58 -5.40
C PHE A 410 7.52 16.88 -5.70
N LEU A 411 6.60 15.96 -5.41
CA LEU A 411 5.18 16.12 -5.72
C LEU A 411 4.58 17.34 -5.00
N TYR A 412 4.91 17.54 -3.72
CA TYR A 412 4.40 18.68 -2.94
C TYR A 412 5.00 20.04 -3.36
N GLN A 413 6.21 20.05 -3.93
CA GLN A 413 6.83 21.25 -4.48
C GLN A 413 6.27 21.65 -5.85
N ASN A 414 5.67 20.71 -6.59
CA ASN A 414 5.22 20.90 -7.98
C ASN A 414 3.71 20.63 -8.10
N GLN A 415 2.90 21.38 -7.33
CA GLN A 415 1.44 21.18 -7.24
C GLN A 415 0.71 21.49 -8.56
N GLU A 416 1.32 22.24 -9.46
CA GLU A 416 0.81 22.52 -10.80
C GLU A 416 0.71 21.27 -11.69
N LEU A 417 1.43 20.19 -11.34
CA LEU A 417 1.39 18.90 -12.03
C LEU A 417 0.12 18.09 -11.75
N PHE A 418 -0.83 18.68 -11.02
CA PHE A 418 -2.07 18.04 -10.62
C PHE A 418 -3.29 18.84 -11.10
N ARG A 419 -4.38 18.12 -11.34
CA ARG A 419 -5.70 18.71 -11.46
C ARG A 419 -6.34 18.68 -10.08
N ALA A 420 -6.50 19.85 -9.47
CA ALA A 420 -7.12 19.97 -8.16
C ALA A 420 -8.58 19.47 -8.18
N ILE A 421 -8.95 18.69 -7.18
CA ILE A 421 -10.31 18.19 -6.97
C ILE A 421 -10.95 19.03 -5.88
N THR A 422 -11.88 19.89 -6.27
CA THR A 422 -12.39 20.96 -5.40
C THR A 422 -13.84 20.78 -4.98
N SER A 423 -14.45 19.62 -5.24
CA SER A 423 -15.85 19.37 -4.91
C SER A 423 -16.12 17.93 -4.50
N GLY A 424 -17.11 17.76 -3.62
CA GLY A 424 -17.40 16.51 -2.94
C GLY A 424 -16.77 16.44 -1.54
N SER A 425 -16.97 15.32 -0.87
CA SER A 425 -16.52 15.08 0.50
C SER A 425 -16.38 13.59 0.73
N ASN A 426 -15.59 13.17 1.70
CA ASN A 426 -15.59 11.78 2.18
C ASN A 426 -16.42 11.62 3.47
N ILE A 427 -17.58 12.30 3.54
CA ILE A 427 -18.49 12.23 4.67
C ILE A 427 -19.64 11.27 4.33
N ALA A 428 -19.91 10.29 5.19
CA ALA A 428 -21.02 9.36 5.00
C ALA A 428 -22.37 10.06 5.01
N THR A 429 -23.36 9.50 4.29
CA THR A 429 -24.74 10.00 4.31
C THR A 429 -25.27 10.00 5.75
N GLY A 430 -25.73 11.17 6.22
CA GLY A 430 -26.25 11.34 7.59
C GLY A 430 -25.17 11.51 8.67
N SER A 431 -23.89 11.59 8.29
CA SER A 431 -22.78 11.88 9.19
C SER A 431 -22.29 13.32 9.04
N THR A 432 -21.48 13.76 10.01
CA THR A 432 -20.67 14.98 9.94
C THR A 432 -19.18 14.69 10.04
N LEU A 433 -18.80 13.42 10.20
CA LEU A 433 -17.42 12.97 10.35
C LEU A 433 -16.78 12.75 8.97
N GLY A 434 -15.66 13.42 8.75
CA GLY A 434 -14.91 13.42 7.50
C GLY A 434 -14.56 14.85 7.06
N TYR A 435 -14.18 14.99 5.81
CA TYR A 435 -13.63 16.23 5.26
C TYR A 435 -14.31 16.59 3.94
N GLN A 436 -14.25 17.87 3.59
CA GLN A 436 -14.74 18.39 2.31
C GLN A 436 -13.56 18.75 1.42
N ALA A 437 -13.70 18.51 0.12
CA ALA A 437 -12.76 18.99 -0.86
C ALA A 437 -12.89 20.51 -1.07
N GLY A 438 -11.77 21.14 -1.39
CA GLY A 438 -11.67 22.58 -1.66
C GLY A 438 -10.42 22.88 -2.50
N PRO A 439 -10.14 24.17 -2.79
CA PRO A 439 -8.95 24.57 -3.52
C PRO A 439 -7.65 24.12 -2.82
N GLY A 440 -6.65 23.75 -3.62
CA GLY A 440 -5.36 23.27 -3.11
C GLY A 440 -5.44 21.84 -2.57
N TRP A 441 -4.48 21.49 -1.71
CA TRP A 441 -4.49 20.19 -1.03
C TRP A 441 -5.74 20.05 -0.15
N ASN A 442 -6.38 18.89 -0.16
CA ASN A 442 -7.48 18.58 0.76
C ASN A 442 -7.47 17.13 1.23
N ALA A 443 -8.08 16.89 2.40
CA ALA A 443 -8.12 15.59 3.07
C ALA A 443 -9.12 14.58 2.46
N CYS A 444 -9.41 14.72 1.16
CA CYS A 444 -10.16 13.75 0.37
C CYS A 444 -9.36 13.29 -0.86
N ALA A 445 -8.72 14.22 -1.57
CA ALA A 445 -8.04 13.96 -2.83
C ALA A 445 -6.56 14.41 -2.87
N GLY A 446 -6.04 14.92 -1.75
CA GLY A 446 -4.66 15.37 -1.64
C GLY A 446 -4.36 16.51 -2.60
N LEU A 447 -3.23 16.43 -3.30
CA LEU A 447 -2.82 17.34 -4.38
C LEU A 447 -3.78 17.29 -5.59
N GLY A 448 -4.55 16.21 -5.72
CA GLY A 448 -5.52 15.99 -6.79
C GLY A 448 -5.10 14.90 -7.77
N ALA A 449 -5.70 14.93 -8.96
CA ALA A 449 -5.51 13.94 -10.00
C ALA A 449 -4.26 14.18 -10.85
N PRO A 450 -3.58 13.15 -11.36
CA PRO A 450 -2.35 13.31 -12.12
C PRO A 450 -2.58 14.05 -13.44
N ARG A 451 -1.67 14.97 -13.77
CA ARG A 451 -1.36 15.36 -15.15
C ARG A 451 -0.22 14.46 -15.63
N GLY A 452 -0.53 13.23 -16.01
CA GLY A 452 0.45 12.16 -16.21
C GLY A 452 1.60 12.52 -17.14
N ALA A 453 1.32 13.18 -18.26
CA ALA A 453 2.34 13.61 -19.23
C ALA A 453 3.28 14.68 -18.64
N GLU A 454 2.75 15.59 -17.83
CA GLU A 454 3.52 16.67 -17.20
C GLU A 454 4.41 16.12 -16.09
N ILE A 455 3.86 15.26 -15.23
CA ILE A 455 4.62 14.52 -14.19
C ILE A 455 5.74 13.71 -14.82
N PHE A 456 5.41 12.93 -15.87
CA PHE A 456 6.40 12.14 -16.58
C PHE A 456 7.52 13.01 -17.14
N LYS A 457 7.19 14.10 -17.83
CA LYS A 457 8.18 15.02 -18.38
C LYS A 457 9.06 15.62 -17.30
N ALA A 458 8.48 16.07 -16.19
CA ALA A 458 9.24 16.72 -15.13
C ALA A 458 10.23 15.76 -14.44
N LEU A 459 9.80 14.52 -14.18
CA LEU A 459 10.63 13.51 -13.51
C LEU A 459 11.65 12.84 -14.45
N THR A 460 11.43 12.83 -15.76
CA THR A 460 12.39 12.28 -16.73
C THR A 460 13.41 13.31 -17.23
N ALA A 461 13.07 14.60 -17.19
CA ALA A 461 13.98 15.69 -17.57
C ALA A 461 14.96 16.09 -16.45
N THR A 462 14.74 15.63 -15.22
CA THR A 462 15.63 15.90 -14.08
C THR A 462 16.91 15.05 -14.23
N PRO A 463 18.11 15.66 -14.31
CA PRO A 463 19.37 14.95 -14.53
C PRO A 463 19.72 13.92 -13.45
#